data_AF-A0A9P7AM12-F1
#
_entry.id   AF-A0A9P7AM12-F1
#
_cell.length_a   1.000
_cell.length_b   1.000
_cell.length_c   1.000
_cell.angle_alpha   90.00
_cell.angle_beta   90.00
_cell.angle_gamma   90.00
#
_symmetry.space_group_name_H-M   'P 1'
#
loop_
_entity.id
_entity.type
_entity.pdbx_description
1 polymer ?
#
loop_
_entity_poly.entity_id
_entity_poly.type
_entity_poly.pdbx_seq_one_letter_code
_entity_poly.pdbx_strand_id
1 'polypeptide(L)'
;MVIFNRLTLGTFFFLRKHTKRSTTGHFFATLAYQLASNFPNVKEDVNRAIRDNPTVLDSSKSLCGQMMVLFRRPLWHLQLRLRNHPPPVFVVDALDASDECQPETVADLISSSGKHFVILNFP
;
A
#
# COMPACT_ATOMS: atom_id res chain seq x y z
N MET A 1 -6.86 -21.00 1.70
CA MET A 1 -5.64 -20.72 2.50
C MET A 1 -4.43 -21.02 1.63
N VAL A 2 -3.92 -20.02 0.92
CA VAL A 2 -2.72 -20.18 0.06
C VAL A 2 -1.51 -19.91 0.94
N ILE A 3 -0.68 -20.93 1.15
CA ILE A 3 0.58 -20.80 1.88
C ILE A 3 1.58 -20.12 0.94
N PHE A 4 1.77 -18.81 1.09
CA PHE A 4 2.84 -18.09 0.44
C PHE A 4 4.09 -18.17 1.33
N ASN A 5 5.16 -18.81 0.84
CA ASN A 5 6.51 -18.71 1.44
C ASN A 5 7.15 -17.33 1.13
N ARG A 6 6.35 -16.27 1.12
CA ARG A 6 6.71 -14.89 0.74
C ARG A 6 6.34 -13.92 1.86
N LEU A 7 7.19 -12.91 2.07
CA LEU A 7 6.96 -11.86 3.05
C LEU A 7 5.75 -11.01 2.64
N THR A 8 4.65 -11.12 3.38
CA THR A 8 3.45 -10.30 3.16
C THR A 8 3.56 -9.03 4.00
N LEU A 9 3.44 -7.86 3.38
CA LEU A 9 3.58 -6.56 4.06
C LEU A 9 2.26 -6.02 4.58
N GLY A 10 1.17 -6.39 3.92
CA GLY A 10 -0.18 -5.95 4.23
C GLY A 10 -1.20 -6.59 3.30
N THR A 11 -2.45 -6.55 3.73
CA THR A 11 -3.60 -7.07 2.99
C THR A 11 -4.76 -6.10 3.05
N PHE A 12 -5.47 -5.93 1.94
CA PHE A 12 -6.68 -5.12 1.90
C PHE A 12 -7.73 -5.78 1.01
N PHE A 13 -8.98 -5.76 1.45
CA PHE A 13 -10.08 -6.41 0.75
C PHE A 13 -11.15 -5.37 0.44
N PHE A 14 -11.43 -5.13 -0.84
CA PHE A 14 -12.52 -4.27 -1.26
C PHE A 14 -13.84 -5.03 -1.16
N LEU A 15 -14.81 -4.47 -0.42
CA LEU A 15 -16.13 -5.08 -0.30
C LEU A 15 -17.00 -4.67 -1.49
N ARG A 16 -17.22 -5.60 -2.44
CA ARG A 16 -18.00 -5.38 -3.70
C ARG A 16 -19.38 -4.75 -3.51
N LYS A 17 -20.04 -4.97 -2.37
CA LYS A 17 -21.40 -4.47 -2.11
C LYS A 17 -21.45 -3.06 -1.48
N HIS A 18 -20.32 -2.53 -1.02
CA HIS A 18 -20.23 -1.23 -0.36
C HIS A 18 -18.90 -0.53 -0.70
N THR A 19 -18.66 -0.28 -1.98
CA THR A 19 -17.61 0.62 -2.46
C THR A 19 -18.04 2.08 -2.24
N LYS A 20 -18.36 2.43 -0.99
CA LYS A 20 -18.47 3.83 -0.61
C LYS A 20 -17.08 4.45 -0.71
N ARG A 21 -17.01 5.65 -1.28
CA ARG A 21 -15.87 6.58 -1.30
C ARG A 21 -15.05 6.59 0.01
N SER A 22 -15.73 6.46 1.15
CA SER A 22 -15.11 6.39 2.47
C SER A 22 -14.15 5.22 2.65
N THR A 23 -14.43 4.04 2.11
CA THR A 23 -13.62 2.84 2.34
C THR A 23 -12.38 2.84 1.44
N THR A 24 -12.54 3.28 0.19
CA THR A 24 -11.42 3.38 -0.76
C THR A 24 -10.43 4.46 -0.37
N GLY A 25 -10.90 5.62 0.11
CA GLY A 25 -10.04 6.73 0.54
C GLY A 25 -9.04 6.39 1.66
N HIS A 26 -9.19 5.24 2.31
CA HIS A 26 -8.27 4.76 3.36
C HIS A 26 -7.42 3.56 2.92
N PHE A 27 -7.47 3.14 1.66
CA PHE A 27 -6.73 1.99 1.14
C PHE A 27 -5.23 2.08 1.43
N PHE A 28 -4.58 3.15 0.93
CA PHE A 28 -3.14 3.35 1.13
C PHE A 28 -2.80 3.65 2.59
N ALA A 29 -3.64 4.41 3.31
CA ALA A 29 -3.48 4.61 4.75
C ALA A 29 -3.48 3.28 5.53
N THR A 30 -4.35 2.35 5.18
CA THR A 30 -4.45 1.03 5.81
C THR A 30 -3.23 0.17 5.52
N LEU A 31 -2.80 0.13 4.26
CA LEU A 31 -1.57 -0.58 3.89
C LEU A 31 -0.33 0.02 4.58
N ALA A 32 -0.27 1.34 4.75
CA ALA A 32 0.84 2.03 5.42
C ALA A 32 0.84 1.72 6.92
N TYR A 33 -0.34 1.66 7.54
CA TYR A 33 -0.50 1.23 8.92
C TYR A 33 -0.06 -0.22 9.14
N GLN A 34 -0.46 -1.14 8.26
CA GLN A 34 -0.04 -2.55 8.34
C GLN A 34 1.48 -2.69 8.17
N LEU A 35 2.06 -1.95 7.22
CA LEU A 35 3.50 -1.89 7.01
C LEU A 35 4.24 -1.38 8.26
N ALA A 36 3.79 -0.26 8.83
CA ALA A 36 4.38 0.33 10.03
C ALA A 36 4.22 -0.56 11.28
N SER A 37 3.14 -1.34 11.35
CA SER A 37 2.90 -2.27 12.46
C SER A 37 3.82 -3.49 12.39
N ASN A 38 4.10 -3.98 11.18
CA ASN A 38 4.95 -5.15 10.96
C ASN A 38 6.45 -4.82 10.92
N PHE A 39 6.81 -3.58 10.56
CA PHE A 39 8.20 -3.15 10.43
C PHE A 39 8.46 -1.90 11.27
N PRO A 40 9.03 -2.04 12.48
CA PRO A 40 9.34 -0.91 13.36
C PRO A 40 10.19 0.18 12.69
N ASN A 41 11.11 -0.23 11.81
CA ASN A 41 11.99 0.69 11.07
C ASN A 41 11.22 1.53 10.02
N VAL A 42 10.10 1.00 9.52
CA VAL A 42 9.24 1.70 8.55
C VAL A 42 8.25 2.61 9.26
N LYS A 43 7.89 2.28 10.50
CA LYS A 43 7.00 3.08 11.36
C LYS A 43 7.47 4.53 11.50
N GLU A 44 8.77 4.75 11.65
CA GLU A 44 9.32 6.10 11.78
C GLU A 44 9.15 6.92 10.50
N ASP A 45 9.37 6.32 9.33
CA ASP A 45 9.23 6.97 8.04
C ASP A 45 7.76 7.28 7.71
N VAL A 46 6.84 6.36 8.01
CA VAL A 46 5.39 6.56 7.86
C VAL A 46 4.91 7.67 8.80
N ASN A 47 5.30 7.62 10.08
CA ASN A 47 4.94 8.65 11.05
C ASN A 47 5.51 10.02 10.67
N ARG A 48 6.72 10.07 10.11
CA ARG A 48 7.31 11.31 9.59
C ARG A 48 6.50 11.84 8.40
N ALA A 49 6.16 11.00 7.44
CA ALA A 49 5.34 11.40 6.30
C ALA A 49 3.97 11.97 6.71
N ILE A 50 3.33 11.36 7.72
CA ILE A 50 2.06 11.86 8.28
C ILE A 50 2.25 13.18 9.02
N ARG A 51 3.31 13.33 9.83
CA ARG A 51 3.60 14.60 10.51
C ARG A 51 3.89 15.74 9.54
N ASP A 52 4.67 15.46 8.50
CA ASP A 52 5.06 16.45 7.49
C ASP A 52 3.87 16.84 6.60
N ASN A 53 2.91 15.93 6.41
CA ASN A 53 1.69 16.20 5.64
C ASN A 53 0.46 15.47 6.23
N PRO A 54 -0.18 16.02 7.29
CA PRO A 54 -1.31 15.38 7.97
C PRO A 54 -2.52 15.19 7.06
N THR A 55 -2.68 16.05 6.05
CA THR A 55 -3.79 15.98 5.09
C THR A 55 -3.76 14.70 4.27
N VAL A 56 -2.66 13.96 4.25
CA VAL A 56 -2.53 12.67 3.57
C VAL A 56 -3.53 11.61 4.06
N LEU A 57 -4.01 11.74 5.29
CA LEU A 57 -5.01 10.82 5.86
C LEU A 57 -6.45 11.28 5.63
N ASP A 58 -6.65 12.43 5.00
CA ASP A 58 -7.99 12.89 4.67
C ASP A 58 -8.57 12.05 3.52
N SER A 59 -9.79 11.57 3.73
CA SER A 59 -10.65 10.94 2.73
C SER A 59 -10.84 11.76 1.45
N SER A 60 -10.61 13.09 1.49
CA SER A 60 -10.66 13.98 0.33
C SER A 60 -9.42 13.90 -0.58
N LYS A 61 -8.31 13.32 -0.11
CA LYS A 61 -7.08 13.19 -0.92
C LYS A 61 -7.19 12.08 -1.94
N SER A 62 -6.57 12.32 -3.10
CA SER A 62 -6.40 11.29 -4.12
C SER A 62 -5.49 10.16 -3.61
N LEU A 63 -5.84 8.94 -3.98
CA LEU A 63 -5.09 7.74 -3.61
C LEU A 63 -3.64 7.78 -4.12
N CYS A 64 -3.42 8.29 -5.34
CA CYS A 64 -2.08 8.51 -5.87
C CYS A 64 -1.27 9.50 -4.99
N GLY A 65 -1.91 10.56 -4.50
CA GLY A 65 -1.29 11.49 -3.56
C GLY A 65 -0.93 10.81 -2.22
N GLN A 66 -1.84 9.99 -1.68
CA GLN A 66 -1.57 9.20 -0.48
C GLN A 66 -0.41 8.24 -0.67
N MET A 67 -0.39 7.52 -1.79
CA MET A 67 0.67 6.59 -2.17
C MET A 67 2.04 7.27 -2.21
N MET A 68 2.17 8.37 -2.95
CA MET A 68 3.44 9.08 -3.08
C MET A 68 3.99 9.60 -1.76
N VAL A 69 3.13 9.98 -0.82
CA VAL A 69 3.53 10.50 0.49
C VAL A 69 3.83 9.37 1.47
N LEU A 70 2.92 8.39 1.59
CA LEU A 70 3.00 7.32 2.59
C LEU A 70 3.93 6.17 2.21
N PHE A 71 4.24 5.96 0.92
CA PHE A 71 4.99 4.78 0.50
C PHE A 71 6.34 5.10 -0.13
N ARG A 72 6.55 6.29 -0.73
CA ARG A 72 7.79 6.57 -1.48
C ARG A 72 9.06 6.42 -0.64
N ARG A 73 9.13 7.02 0.55
CA ARG A 73 10.29 6.89 1.46
C ARG A 73 10.30 5.55 2.21
N PRO A 74 9.19 5.12 2.85
CA PRO A 74 9.07 3.82 3.49
C PRO A 74 9.51 2.64 2.61
N LEU A 75 9.03 2.58 1.38
CA LEU A 75 9.34 1.48 0.46
C LEU A 75 10.79 1.54 -0.03
N TRP A 76 11.34 2.72 -0.29
CA TRP A 76 12.76 2.86 -0.65
C TRP A 76 13.69 2.31 0.44
N HIS A 77 13.44 2.68 1.69
CA HIS A 77 14.23 2.20 2.82
C HIS A 77 14.07 0.69 3.02
N LEU A 78 12.83 0.19 2.88
CA LEU A 78 12.53 -1.23 2.96
C LEU A 78 13.19 -2.04 1.83
N GLN A 79 13.23 -1.51 0.60
CA GLN A 79 13.89 -2.12 -0.56
C GLN A 79 15.38 -2.35 -0.33
N LEU A 80 16.09 -1.33 0.16
CA LEU A 80 17.53 -1.43 0.44
C LEU A 80 17.85 -2.58 1.41
N ARG A 81 16.93 -2.86 2.32
CA ARG A 81 17.06 -3.92 3.34
C ARG A 81 16.64 -5.28 2.83
N LEU A 82 15.60 -5.34 2.02
CA LEU A 82 15.06 -6.59 1.46
C LEU A 82 15.74 -7.02 0.15
N ARG A 83 16.80 -6.33 -0.27
CA ARG A 83 17.53 -6.60 -1.54
C ARG A 83 17.94 -8.06 -1.74
N ASN A 84 18.19 -8.79 -0.66
CA ASN A 84 18.60 -10.21 -0.69
C ASN A 84 17.45 -11.20 -0.41
N HIS A 85 16.22 -10.69 -0.26
CA HIS A 85 15.03 -11.49 0.00
C HIS A 85 14.12 -11.54 -1.24
N PRO A 86 13.25 -12.56 -1.35
CA PRO A 86 12.20 -12.55 -2.36
C PRO A 86 11.38 -11.25 -2.27
N PRO A 87 10.92 -10.69 -3.41
CA PRO A 87 10.11 -9.49 -3.42
C PRO A 87 8.92 -9.62 -2.46
N PRO A 88 8.82 -8.80 -1.42
CA PRO A 88 7.65 -8.75 -0.57
C PRO A 88 6.36 -8.45 -1.35
N VAL A 89 5.22 -8.82 -0.75
CA VAL A 89 3.92 -8.81 -1.44
C VAL A 89 2.90 -8.02 -0.64
N PHE A 90 2.12 -7.19 -1.32
CA PHE A 90 0.83 -6.71 -0.84
C PHE A 90 -0.26 -7.53 -1.51
N VAL A 91 -1.23 -8.00 -0.73
CA VAL A 91 -2.38 -8.72 -1.29
C VAL A 91 -3.58 -7.78 -1.26
N VAL A 92 -4.16 -7.55 -2.44
CA VAL A 92 -5.33 -6.70 -2.59
C VAL A 92 -6.41 -7.53 -3.26
N ASP A 93 -7.59 -7.60 -2.68
CA ASP A 93 -8.69 -8.37 -3.27
C ASP A 93 -9.76 -7.41 -3.81
N ALA A 94 -10.35 -7.76 -4.96
CA ALA A 94 -11.39 -7.00 -5.64
C ALA A 94 -11.02 -5.53 -5.92
N LEU A 95 -9.77 -5.26 -6.34
CA LEU A 95 -9.32 -3.90 -6.72
C LEU A 95 -10.20 -3.27 -7.81
N ASP A 96 -10.73 -4.11 -8.70
CA ASP A 96 -11.65 -3.75 -9.79
C ASP A 96 -13.01 -3.22 -9.31
N ALA A 97 -13.38 -3.47 -8.05
CA ALA A 97 -14.63 -2.95 -7.48
C ALA A 97 -14.56 -1.46 -7.12
N SER A 98 -13.39 -0.84 -7.17
CA SER A 98 -13.17 0.53 -6.71
C SER A 98 -13.07 1.55 -7.85
N ASP A 99 -14.06 2.43 -7.99
CA ASP A 99 -14.06 3.50 -9.00
C ASP A 99 -12.94 4.55 -8.81
N GLU A 100 -12.44 4.72 -7.58
CA GLU A 100 -11.42 5.73 -7.24
C GLU A 100 -9.98 5.20 -7.25
N CYS A 101 -9.82 3.87 -7.26
CA CYS A 101 -8.52 3.20 -7.20
C CYS A 101 -8.32 2.41 -8.48
N GLN A 102 -7.81 3.10 -9.49
CA GLN A 102 -7.62 2.50 -10.79
C GLN A 102 -6.35 1.61 -10.77
N PRO A 103 -6.36 0.46 -11.46
CA PRO A 103 -5.21 -0.46 -11.52
C PRO A 103 -3.90 0.21 -11.92
N GLU A 104 -3.96 1.31 -12.67
CA GLU A 104 -2.80 2.10 -13.10
C GLU A 104 -2.09 2.76 -11.91
N THR A 105 -2.81 3.22 -10.88
CA THR A 105 -2.18 3.78 -9.66
C THR A 105 -1.37 2.70 -8.93
N VAL A 106 -1.90 1.48 -8.92
CA VAL A 106 -1.22 0.30 -8.39
C VAL A 106 -0.05 -0.11 -9.28
N ALA A 107 -0.21 -0.04 -10.61
CA ALA A 107 0.85 -0.30 -11.57
C ALA A 107 2.00 0.72 -11.49
N ASP A 108 1.71 1.99 -11.20
CA ASP A 108 2.69 3.04 -10.95
C ASP A 108 3.52 2.74 -9.70
N LEU A 109 2.89 2.19 -8.65
CA LEU A 109 3.61 1.72 -7.47
C LEU A 109 4.59 0.59 -7.81
N ILE A 110 4.13 -0.38 -8.61
CA ILE A 110 4.95 -1.52 -9.04
C ILE A 110 6.11 -1.06 -9.92
N SER A 111 5.84 -0.14 -10.84
CA SER A 111 6.81 0.42 -11.79
C SER A 111 7.86 1.28 -11.08
N SER A 112 7.45 2.20 -10.20
CA SER A 112 8.34 3.04 -9.40
C SER A 112 9.18 2.25 -8.39
N SER A 113 8.69 1.07 -7.98
CA SER A 113 9.40 0.20 -7.04
C SER A 113 10.29 -0.86 -7.70
N GLY A 114 10.32 -0.91 -9.04
CA GLY A 114 11.17 -1.80 -9.83
C GLY A 114 11.21 -3.25 -9.36
N LYS A 115 10.21 -4.08 -9.63
CA LYS A 115 10.17 -5.53 -9.31
C LYS A 115 10.29 -5.95 -7.82
N HIS A 116 10.51 -5.02 -6.88
CA HIS A 116 10.75 -5.36 -5.47
C HIS A 116 9.47 -5.58 -4.66
N PHE A 117 8.32 -5.11 -5.14
CA PHE A 117 7.02 -5.45 -4.55
C PHE A 117 6.10 -6.04 -5.59
N VAL A 118 5.28 -7.00 -5.17
CA VAL A 118 4.23 -7.58 -6.00
C VAL A 118 2.89 -7.23 -5.37
N ILE A 119 1.93 -6.80 -6.18
CA ILE A 119 0.54 -6.69 -5.77
C ILE A 119 -0.22 -7.84 -6.41
N LEU A 120 -0.81 -8.70 -5.58
CA LEU A 120 -1.68 -9.77 -6.05
C LEU A 120 -3.11 -9.27 -5.98
N ASN A 121 -3.75 -9.15 -7.15
CA ASN A 121 -5.18 -8.88 -7.25
C ASN A 121 -5.96 -10.18 -7.44
N PHE A 122 -6.93 -10.44 -6.56
CA PHE A 122 -7.83 -11.60 -6.67
C PHE A 122 -9.22 -11.15 -7.16
N PRO A 123 -9.87 -11.93 -8.06
CA PRO A 123 -11.22 -11.68 -8.54
C PRO A 123 -12.30 -12.33 -7.66
#